data_AF-A0A6G9ZBX1-F1
#
_entry.id   AF-A0A6G9ZBX1-F1
#
_cell.length_a   1.000
_cell.length_b   1.000
_cell.length_c   1.000
_cell.angle_alpha   90.00
_cell.angle_beta   90.00
_cell.angle_gamma   90.00
#
_symmetry.space_group_name_H-M   'P 1'
#
loop_
_entity.id
_entity.type
_entity.pdbx_description
1 polymer ?
#
loop_
_entity_poly.entity_id
_entity_poly.type
_entity_poly.pdbx_seq_one_letter_code
_entity_poly.pdbx_strand_id
1 'polypeptide(L)'
;MSNSDVIATVLGYPDAGVMAAEEGPGTAYRLAYLLDVPAEGVEALMVLDRLLELFLAEDGVPESSDVQGLVDQTHRIATGGVPVDEDFLGIVAEALGCADDPDPAQSIYQINSRVVRFLAKSVMIARGDTDRFLTDTDE
;
A
#
# COMPACT_ATOMS: atom_id res chain seq x y z
N MET A 1 2.65 17.25 -7.10
CA MET A 1 2.23 16.80 -5.76
C MET A 1 3.16 15.67 -5.38
N SER A 2 3.70 15.63 -4.15
CA SER A 2 4.58 14.53 -3.73
C SER A 2 3.75 13.26 -3.45
N ASN A 3 4.39 12.08 -3.44
CA ASN A 3 3.71 10.84 -3.03
C ASN A 3 3.09 11.00 -1.63
N SER A 4 3.85 11.56 -0.68
CA SER A 4 3.39 11.78 0.69
C SER A 4 2.17 12.68 0.78
N ASP A 5 2.08 13.75 -0.02
CA ASP A 5 0.90 14.62 -0.05
C ASP A 5 -0.34 13.89 -0.59
N VAL A 6 -0.15 13.06 -1.62
CA VAL A 6 -1.25 12.24 -2.18
C VAL A 6 -1.73 11.23 -1.16
N ILE A 7 -0.81 10.48 -0.53
CA ILE A 7 -1.16 9.46 0.45
C ILE A 7 -1.82 10.10 1.68
N ALA A 8 -1.32 11.22 2.18
CA ALA A 8 -1.96 11.98 3.25
C ALA A 8 -3.40 12.35 2.89
N THR A 9 -3.61 12.88 1.68
CA THR A 9 -4.95 13.24 1.19
C THR A 9 -5.88 12.03 1.12
N VAL A 10 -5.41 10.91 0.57
CA VAL A 10 -6.19 9.66 0.45
C VAL A 10 -6.58 9.12 1.82
N LEU A 11 -5.68 9.21 2.79
CA LEU A 11 -5.91 8.80 4.17
C LEU A 11 -6.67 9.85 4.98
N GLY A 12 -7.12 10.96 4.37
CA GLY A 12 -7.91 12.00 5.03
C GLY A 12 -7.12 12.86 6.02
N TYR A 13 -5.80 12.95 5.86
CA TYR A 13 -4.99 13.95 6.55
C TYR A 13 -4.99 15.28 5.79
N PRO A 14 -4.87 16.43 6.50
CA PRO A 14 -4.78 17.74 5.86
C PRO A 14 -3.56 17.90 4.95
N ASP A 15 -2.42 17.34 5.36
CA ASP A 15 -1.17 17.36 4.62
C ASP A 15 -0.22 16.24 5.08
N ALA A 16 0.88 16.06 4.35
CA ALA A 16 1.90 15.06 4.64
C ALA A 16 2.62 15.28 5.98
N GLY A 17 2.74 16.52 6.45
CA GLY A 17 3.36 16.84 7.73
C GLY A 17 2.53 16.35 8.91
N VAL A 18 1.20 16.52 8.85
CA VAL A 18 0.28 15.99 9.86
C VAL A 18 0.29 14.47 9.85
N MET A 19 0.27 13.84 8.67
CA MET A 19 0.38 12.38 8.56
C MET A 19 1.69 11.85 9.16
N ALA A 20 2.82 12.52 8.89
CA ALA A 20 4.13 12.13 9.39
C ALA A 20 4.32 12.38 10.89
N ALA A 21 3.55 13.29 11.48
CA ALA A 21 3.56 13.58 12.91
C ALA A 21 2.58 12.70 13.72
N GLU A 22 1.79 11.85 13.05
CA GLU A 22 0.90 10.90 13.72
C GLU A 22 1.74 9.90 14.53
N GLU A 23 1.47 9.80 15.83
CA GLU A 23 2.08 8.81 16.70
C GLU A 23 1.21 7.56 16.77
N GLY A 24 1.80 6.38 16.59
CA GLY A 24 1.11 5.10 16.68
C GLY A 24 0.45 4.64 15.37
N PRO A 25 -0.43 3.62 15.42
CA PRO A 25 -0.86 2.90 14.22
C PRO A 25 -2.00 3.58 13.44
N GLY A 26 -2.25 4.87 13.66
CA GLY A 26 -3.39 5.60 13.08
C GLY A 26 -3.41 5.59 11.55
N THR A 27 -2.25 5.80 10.92
CA THR A 27 -2.08 5.80 9.47
C THR A 27 -2.36 4.42 8.87
N ALA A 28 -1.80 3.37 9.46
CA ALA A 28 -2.03 1.98 9.06
C ALA A 28 -3.50 1.56 9.24
N TYR A 29 -4.15 2.00 10.33
CA TYR A 29 -5.56 1.71 10.58
C TYR A 29 -6.48 2.34 9.52
N ARG A 30 -6.23 3.60 9.14
CA ARG A 30 -6.97 4.27 8.06
C ARG A 30 -6.80 3.54 6.73
N LEU A 31 -5.58 3.07 6.44
CA LEU A 31 -5.30 2.30 5.23
C LEU A 31 -6.05 0.96 5.24
N ALA A 32 -6.03 0.23 6.36
CA ALA A 32 -6.78 -1.01 6.53
C ALA A 32 -8.28 -0.78 6.28
N TYR A 33 -8.83 0.28 6.89
CA TYR A 33 -10.23 0.66 6.74
C TYR A 33 -10.61 0.97 5.28
N LEU A 34 -9.80 1.76 4.57
CA LEU A 34 -10.07 2.11 3.16
C LEU A 34 -10.07 0.89 2.24
N LEU A 35 -9.27 -0.12 2.57
CA LEU A 35 -9.08 -1.29 1.74
C LEU A 35 -9.91 -2.50 2.17
N ASP A 36 -10.70 -2.36 3.23
CA ASP A 36 -11.45 -3.47 3.84
C ASP A 36 -10.52 -4.66 4.12
N VAL A 37 -9.35 -4.37 4.70
CA VAL A 37 -8.38 -5.38 5.12
C VAL A 37 -8.72 -5.77 6.56
N PRO A 38 -8.96 -7.06 6.86
CA PRO A 38 -9.10 -7.52 8.23
C PRO A 38 -7.77 -7.27 8.94
N ALA A 39 -7.73 -6.32 9.88
CA ALA A 39 -6.55 -5.99 10.66
C ALA A 39 -6.92 -6.07 12.14
N GLU A 40 -7.11 -7.30 12.62
CA GLU A 40 -7.68 -7.60 13.95
C GLU A 40 -6.63 -7.53 15.08
N GLY A 41 -5.37 -7.28 14.74
CA GLY A 41 -4.25 -7.19 15.67
C GLY A 41 -3.23 -6.10 15.30
N VAL A 42 -2.36 -5.76 16.26
CA VAL A 42 -1.30 -4.75 16.07
C VAL A 42 -0.31 -5.21 15.01
N GLU A 43 -0.07 -6.51 14.90
CA GLU A 43 0.86 -7.14 13.98
C GLU A 43 0.43 -6.94 12.52
N ALA A 44 -0.88 -7.01 12.23
CA ALA A 44 -1.42 -6.65 10.92
C ALA A 44 -1.16 -5.16 10.60
N LEU A 45 -1.37 -4.27 11.58
CA LEU A 45 -1.11 -2.84 11.41
C LEU A 45 0.39 -2.54 11.22
N MET A 46 1.28 -3.29 11.87
CA MET A 46 2.72 -3.18 11.66
C MET A 46 3.13 -3.53 10.23
N VAL A 47 2.50 -4.55 9.62
CA VAL A 47 2.74 -4.88 8.21
C VAL A 47 2.26 -3.77 7.29
N LEU A 48 1.07 -3.22 7.52
CA LEU A 48 0.54 -2.12 6.72
C LEU A 48 1.37 -0.83 6.87
N ASP A 49 1.83 -0.53 8.08
CA ASP A 49 2.74 0.57 8.36
C ASP A 49 4.06 0.38 7.61
N ARG A 50 4.62 -0.84 7.65
CA ARG A 50 5.82 -1.19 6.90
C ARG A 50 5.65 -0.99 5.39
N LEU A 51 4.49 -1.31 4.82
CA LEU A 51 4.22 -1.07 3.40
C LEU A 51 4.17 0.43 3.08
N LEU A 52 3.60 1.25 3.97
CA LEU A 52 3.60 2.70 3.82
C LEU A 52 5.02 3.25 3.84
N GLU A 53 5.86 2.83 4.79
CA GLU A 53 7.27 3.22 4.84
C GLU A 53 8.01 2.86 3.54
N LEU A 54 7.88 1.61 3.10
CA LEU A 54 8.54 1.14 1.89
C LEU A 54 8.07 1.90 0.65
N PHE A 55 6.78 2.20 0.55
CA PHE A 55 6.23 2.96 -0.57
C PHE A 55 6.65 4.43 -0.55
N LEU A 56 6.67 5.07 0.62
CA LEU A 56 7.06 6.47 0.76
C LEU A 56 8.58 6.69 0.62
N ALA A 57 9.38 5.64 0.80
CA ALA A 57 10.81 5.65 0.53
C ALA A 57 11.17 5.63 -0.97
N GLU A 58 10.21 5.37 -1.85
CA GLU A 58 10.43 5.39 -3.29
C GLU A 58 10.65 6.81 -3.83
N ASP A 59 11.60 6.96 -4.76
CA ASP A 59 11.85 8.22 -5.46
C ASP A 59 10.65 8.70 -6.31
N GLY A 60 9.73 7.77 -6.63
CA GLY A 60 8.50 8.05 -7.36
C GLY A 60 7.73 6.79 -7.74
N VAL A 61 6.49 6.99 -8.19
CA VAL A 61 5.70 5.93 -8.83
C VAL A 61 5.95 5.97 -10.34
N PRO A 62 6.26 4.83 -10.99
CA PRO A 62 6.40 4.74 -12.44
C PRO A 62 5.21 5.33 -13.20
N GLU A 63 5.42 5.71 -14.46
CA GLU A 63 4.33 6.18 -15.32
C GLU A 63 3.33 5.06 -15.61
N SER A 64 2.05 5.42 -15.82
CA SER A 64 1.00 4.44 -16.19
C SER A 64 1.30 3.60 -17.43
N SER A 65 2.11 4.13 -18.35
CA SER A 65 2.59 3.44 -19.55
C SER A 65 3.70 2.42 -19.26
N ASP A 66 4.44 2.58 -18.15
CA ASP A 66 5.50 1.66 -17.73
C ASP A 66 4.91 0.52 -16.87
N VAL A 67 4.19 -0.37 -17.54
CA VAL A 67 3.53 -1.51 -16.90
C VAL A 67 4.53 -2.41 -16.17
N GLN A 68 5.72 -2.63 -16.74
CA GLN A 68 6.72 -3.50 -16.12
C GLN A 68 7.31 -2.84 -14.88
N GLY A 69 7.65 -1.55 -14.93
CA GLY A 69 8.11 -0.82 -13.75
C GLY A 69 7.09 -0.83 -12.62
N LEU A 70 5.79 -0.69 -12.93
CA LEU A 70 4.72 -0.81 -11.93
C LEU A 70 4.64 -2.22 -11.31
N VAL A 71 4.78 -3.27 -12.13
CA VAL A 71 4.80 -4.66 -11.66
C VAL A 71 6.01 -4.91 -10.75
N ASP A 72 7.19 -4.48 -11.17
CA ASP A 72 8.45 -4.70 -10.45
C ASP A 72 8.46 -3.94 -9.11
N GLN A 73 8.05 -2.67 -9.11
CA GLN A 73 7.93 -1.88 -7.88
C GLN A 73 6.88 -2.48 -6.94
N THR A 74 5.71 -2.87 -7.46
CA THR A 74 4.65 -3.50 -6.65
C THR A 74 5.16 -4.78 -6.00
N HIS A 75 5.78 -5.66 -6.79
CA HIS A 75 6.27 -6.95 -6.31
C HIS A 75 7.35 -6.74 -5.23
N ARG A 76 8.32 -5.86 -5.46
CA ARG A 76 9.40 -5.57 -4.51
C ARG A 76 8.86 -5.06 -3.17
N ILE A 77 7.95 -4.09 -3.19
CA ILE A 77 7.38 -3.53 -1.96
C ILE A 77 6.50 -4.57 -1.25
N ALA A 78 5.63 -5.26 -1.99
CA ALA A 78 4.71 -6.24 -1.42
C ALA A 78 5.45 -7.39 -0.73
N THR A 79 6.49 -7.94 -1.38
CA THR A 79 7.37 -8.97 -0.80
C THR A 79 8.15 -8.43 0.41
N GLY A 80 8.59 -7.17 0.37
CA GLY A 80 9.30 -6.53 1.48
C GLY A 80 8.45 -6.35 2.76
N GLY A 81 7.12 -6.44 2.65
CA GLY A 81 6.20 -6.44 3.78
C GLY A 81 5.79 -7.83 4.28
N VAL A 82 6.25 -8.93 3.65
CA VAL A 82 5.95 -10.28 4.12
C VAL A 82 6.90 -10.65 5.26
N PRO A 83 6.41 -11.07 6.44
CA PRO A 83 7.26 -11.57 7.52
C PRO A 83 8.15 -12.73 7.06
N VAL A 84 9.43 -12.67 7.43
CA VAL A 84 10.41 -13.74 7.12
C VAL A 84 10.54 -14.73 8.28
N ASP A 85 10.28 -14.27 9.51
CA ASP A 85 10.26 -15.11 10.70
C ASP A 85 8.96 -15.95 10.73
N GLU A 86 9.08 -17.27 10.84
CA GLU A 86 7.93 -18.20 10.74
C GLU A 86 6.92 -18.03 11.88
N ASP A 87 7.40 -17.78 13.11
CA ASP A 87 6.54 -17.56 14.26
C ASP A 87 5.75 -16.25 14.09
N PHE A 88 6.44 -15.17 13.70
CA PHE A 88 5.79 -13.90 13.43
C PHE A 88 4.86 -13.94 12.21
N LEU A 89 5.20 -14.72 11.18
CA LEU A 89 4.35 -14.96 10.01
C LEU A 89 3.00 -15.54 10.43
N GLY A 90 3.00 -16.53 11.32
CA GLY A 90 1.77 -17.13 11.84
C GLY A 90 0.88 -16.12 12.56
N ILE A 91 1.47 -15.28 13.42
CA ILE A 91 0.74 -14.24 14.18
C ILE A 91 0.13 -13.21 13.21
N VAL A 92 0.91 -12.76 12.23
CA VAL A 92 0.44 -11.82 11.21
C VAL A 92 -0.68 -12.44 10.37
N ALA A 93 -0.57 -13.72 10.01
CA ALA A 93 -1.60 -14.42 9.24
C ALA A 93 -2.92 -14.51 10.01
N GLU A 94 -2.86 -14.78 11.32
CA GLU A 94 -4.04 -14.74 12.19
C GLU A 94 -4.65 -13.34 12.25
N ALA A 95 -3.83 -12.31 12.49
CA ALA A 95 -4.28 -10.92 12.55
C ALA A 95 -4.87 -10.40 11.22
N LEU A 96 -4.45 -10.98 10.09
CA LEU A 96 -4.95 -10.70 8.74
C LEU A 96 -6.06 -11.67 8.28
N GLY A 97 -6.55 -12.55 9.16
CA GLY A 97 -7.64 -13.47 8.85
C GLY A 97 -7.32 -14.53 7.79
N CYS A 98 -6.04 -14.87 7.60
CA CYS A 98 -5.58 -15.87 6.64
C CYS A 98 -4.77 -17.03 7.28
N ALA A 99 -4.89 -17.24 8.60
CA ALA A 99 -4.19 -18.32 9.30
C ALA A 99 -4.51 -19.73 8.78
N ASP A 100 -5.73 -19.95 8.27
CA ASP A 100 -6.15 -21.24 7.72
C ASP A 100 -5.67 -21.48 6.27
N ASP A 101 -4.97 -20.52 5.67
CA ASP A 101 -4.45 -20.67 4.31
C ASP A 101 -3.26 -21.66 4.28
N PRO A 102 -3.19 -22.58 3.30
CA PRO A 102 -2.04 -23.49 3.15
C PRO A 102 -0.72 -22.77 2.85
N ASP A 103 -0.76 -21.54 2.33
CA ASP A 103 0.41 -20.69 2.12
C ASP A 103 0.15 -19.26 2.65
N PRO A 104 0.27 -19.05 3.98
CA PRO A 104 0.01 -17.75 4.59
C PRO A 104 0.89 -16.63 4.05
N ALA A 105 2.14 -16.94 3.68
CA ALA A 105 3.06 -15.97 3.10
C ALA A 105 2.56 -15.45 1.74
N GLN A 106 2.05 -16.35 0.89
CA GLN A 106 1.45 -15.97 -0.38
C GLN A 106 0.16 -15.16 -0.19
N SER A 107 -0.66 -15.48 0.82
CA SER A 107 -1.88 -14.72 1.11
C SER A 107 -1.59 -13.32 1.65
N ILE A 108 -0.60 -13.19 2.54
CA ILE A 108 -0.10 -11.88 3.01
C ILE A 108 0.49 -11.08 1.83
N TYR A 109 1.27 -11.72 0.96
CA TYR A 109 1.78 -11.07 -0.26
C TYR A 109 0.66 -10.50 -1.13
N GLN A 110 -0.46 -11.23 -1.29
CA GLN A 110 -1.60 -10.75 -2.09
C GLN A 110 -2.29 -9.53 -1.46
N ILE A 111 -2.45 -9.54 -0.13
CA ILE A 111 -2.95 -8.38 0.63
C ILE A 111 -2.00 -7.19 0.41
N ASN A 112 -0.71 -7.39 0.63
CA ASN A 112 0.32 -6.37 0.45
C ASN A 112 0.32 -5.82 -0.99
N SER A 113 0.23 -6.69 -2.00
CA SER A 113 0.16 -6.30 -3.42
C SER A 113 -1.08 -5.48 -3.74
N ARG A 114 -2.24 -5.77 -3.11
CA ARG A 114 -3.45 -4.96 -3.24
C ARG A 114 -3.24 -3.57 -2.63
N VAL A 115 -2.64 -3.50 -1.44
CA VAL A 115 -2.31 -2.23 -0.76
C VAL A 115 -1.38 -1.38 -1.62
N VAL A 116 -0.25 -1.93 -2.08
CA VAL A 116 0.74 -1.19 -2.87
C VAL A 116 0.14 -0.71 -4.20
N ARG A 117 -0.65 -1.54 -4.88
CA ARG A 117 -1.34 -1.12 -6.11
C ARG A 117 -2.33 -0.01 -5.86
N PHE A 118 -3.02 0.00 -4.72
CA PHE A 118 -3.91 1.10 -4.35
C PHE A 118 -3.12 2.41 -4.19
N LEU A 119 -2.03 2.39 -3.42
CA LEU A 119 -1.17 3.56 -3.21
C LEU A 119 -0.61 4.10 -4.54
N ALA A 120 -0.08 3.22 -5.39
CA ALA A 120 0.44 3.57 -6.71
C ALA A 120 -0.65 4.20 -7.59
N LYS A 121 -1.84 3.57 -7.66
CA LYS A 121 -2.97 4.10 -8.44
C LYS A 121 -3.42 5.47 -7.96
N SER A 122 -3.46 5.71 -6.65
CA SER A 122 -3.79 7.02 -6.10
C SER A 122 -2.81 8.09 -6.56
N VAL A 123 -1.51 7.80 -6.56
CA VAL A 123 -0.48 8.73 -7.09
C VAL A 123 -0.66 8.97 -8.58
N MET A 124 -0.89 7.92 -9.37
CA MET A 124 -1.09 8.02 -10.81
C MET A 124 -2.32 8.88 -11.16
N ILE A 125 -3.44 8.67 -10.45
CA ILE A 125 -4.66 9.46 -10.63
C ILE A 125 -4.39 10.92 -10.25
N ALA A 126 -3.74 11.19 -9.12
CA ALA A 126 -3.43 12.55 -8.69
C ALA A 126 -2.45 13.27 -9.64
N ARG A 127 -1.60 12.53 -10.36
CA ARG A 127 -0.72 13.06 -11.41
C ARG A 127 -1.45 13.33 -12.74
N GLY A 128 -2.66 12.80 -12.93
CA GLY A 128 -3.44 12.92 -14.16
C GLY A 128 -3.03 11.94 -15.25
N ASP A 129 -2.34 10.84 -14.90
CA ASP A 129 -1.90 9.83 -15.87
C ASP A 129 -3.06 9.21 -16.65
N THR A 130 -4.20 9.07 -15.99
CA THR A 130 -5.41 8.46 -16.54
C THR A 130 -6.19 9.40 -17.46
N ASP A 131 -5.91 10.71 -17.42
CA ASP A 131 -6.68 11.71 -18.15
C ASP A 131 -6.28 11.77 -19.63
N ARG A 132 -5.08 11.28 -19.96
CA ARG A 132 -4.56 11.20 -21.35
C ARG A 132 -5.39 10.30 -22.26
N PHE A 133 -6.11 9.32 -21.72
CA PHE A 133 -6.98 8.44 -22.50
C PHE A 133 -8.29 9.12 -22.93
N LEU A 134 -8.64 10.28 -22.36
CA LEU A 134 -9.88 10.99 -22.68
C LEU A 134 -9.69 12.02 -23.80
N THR A 135 -8.45 12.47 -24.03
CA THR A 135 -8.14 13.50 -25.03
C THR A 135 -7.92 12.97 -26.45
N ASP A 136 -7.59 11.68 -26.62
CA ASP A 136 -7.32 11.07 -27.94
C ASP A 136 -8.59 10.57 -28.65
N THR A 137 -9.78 10.81 -28.08
CA THR A 137 -11.08 10.39 -28.65
C THR A 137 -11.75 11.45 -29.53
N ASP A 138 -11.14 12.63 -29.67
CA ASP A 138 -11.70 13.78 -30.42
C ASP A 138 -10.99 14.06 -31.76
N GLU A 139 -10.17 13.14 -32.30
CA GLU A 139 -9.58 13.23 -33.65
C GLU A 139 -10.17 12.23 -34.65
#